data_AF-A0A1V2ATU0-F1
#
_entry.id   AF-A0A1V2ATU0-F1
#
_cell.length_a   1.000
_cell.length_b   1.000
_cell.length_c   1.000
_cell.angle_alpha   90.00
_cell.angle_beta   90.00
_cell.angle_gamma   90.00
#
_symmetry.space_group_name_H-M   'P 1'
#
loop_
_entity.id
_entity.type
_entity.pdbx_description
1 polymer ?
#
loop_
_entity_poly.entity_id
_entity_poly.type
_entity_poly.pdbx_seq_one_letter_code
_entity_poly.pdbx_strand_id
1 'polypeptide(L)'
;PEHGENSMKDYWLHMVMFKYCHSKYPDVKYTLHAGELTLGLVQPEDLTWHINDAIYVAGANRIGHGVDIAYEANSYDLLRYMAKNNIPIEINLTSNEFILKVKENRHPFTLYKEFNVPIVISTDDAGILRTNMTEQYVLLAKRYPDVSYAIIKQYVYNS
;
A
#
# COMPACT_ATOMS: atom_id res chain seq x y z
N PRO A 1 -2.87 13.23 -6.28
CA PRO A 1 -2.60 11.79 -6.52
C PRO A 1 -1.10 11.59 -6.74
N GLU A 2 -0.60 10.38 -6.47
CA GLU A 2 0.81 10.04 -6.57
C GLU A 2 1.36 10.27 -7.98
N HIS A 3 0.64 9.83 -9.02
CA HIS A 3 1.01 9.96 -10.44
C HIS A 3 0.94 11.39 -11.04
N GLY A 4 0.70 12.42 -10.23
CA GLY A 4 0.66 13.81 -10.72
C GLY A 4 2.06 14.34 -11.03
N GLU A 5 2.22 15.19 -12.05
CA GLU A 5 3.54 15.67 -12.51
C GLU A 5 4.43 16.22 -11.37
N ASN A 6 3.90 17.13 -10.55
CA ASN A 6 4.62 17.68 -9.40
C ASN A 6 4.89 16.62 -8.33
N SER A 7 3.91 15.75 -8.07
CA SER A 7 4.05 14.68 -7.09
C SER A 7 5.20 13.74 -7.46
N MET A 8 5.28 13.31 -8.73
CA MET A 8 6.32 12.42 -9.24
C MET A 8 7.70 13.10 -9.20
N LYS A 9 7.78 14.33 -9.74
CA LYS A 9 9.03 15.09 -9.80
C LYS A 9 9.64 15.34 -8.42
N ASP A 10 8.78 15.65 -7.45
CA ASP A 10 9.21 16.10 -6.11
C ASP A 10 8.99 15.02 -5.03
N TYR A 11 8.63 13.77 -5.38
CA TYR A 11 8.32 12.71 -4.41
C TYR A 11 9.46 12.50 -3.40
N TRP A 12 10.70 12.43 -3.89
CA TRP A 12 11.90 12.31 -3.05
C TRP A 12 12.02 13.46 -2.05
N LEU A 13 11.65 14.69 -2.45
CA LEU A 13 11.72 15.87 -1.60
C LEU A 13 10.64 15.81 -0.52
N HIS A 14 9.45 15.33 -0.86
CA HIS A 14 8.40 15.07 0.13
C HIS A 14 8.87 14.05 1.18
N MET A 15 9.58 12.99 0.79
CA MET A 15 10.10 11.99 1.73
C MET A 15 11.12 12.59 2.71
N VAL A 16 12.03 13.43 2.21
CA VAL A 16 12.98 14.17 3.05
C VAL A 16 12.28 15.17 3.97
N MET A 17 11.20 15.81 3.50
CA MET A 17 10.37 16.69 4.34
C MET A 17 9.74 15.90 5.50
N PHE A 18 9.15 14.73 5.24
CA PHE A 18 8.60 13.87 6.29
C PHE A 18 9.68 13.40 7.27
N LYS A 19 10.86 13.01 6.77
CA LYS A 19 12.03 12.68 7.61
C LYS A 19 12.41 13.83 8.55
N TYR A 20 12.44 15.06 8.02
CA TYR A 20 12.71 16.25 8.83
C TYR A 20 11.63 16.45 9.90
N CYS A 21 10.34 16.36 9.54
CA CYS A 21 9.24 16.45 10.49
C CYS A 21 9.35 15.38 11.59
N HIS A 22 9.65 14.14 11.23
CA HIS A 22 9.85 13.06 12.20
C HIS A 22 11.02 13.32 13.16
N SER A 23 12.12 13.93 12.69
CA SER A 23 13.23 14.34 13.56
C SER A 23 12.84 15.39 14.61
N LYS A 24 11.79 16.17 14.36
CA LYS A 24 11.23 17.16 15.29
C LYS A 24 10.13 16.58 16.17
N TYR A 25 9.38 15.62 15.65
CA TYR A 25 8.20 15.03 16.29
C TYR A 25 8.25 13.49 16.21
N PRO A 26 9.18 12.83 16.93
CA PRO A 26 9.44 11.40 16.76
C PRO A 26 8.27 10.50 17.19
N ASP A 27 7.41 10.98 18.08
CA ASP A 27 6.27 10.21 18.58
C ASP A 27 5.03 10.29 17.68
N VAL A 28 5.02 11.18 16.69
CA VAL A 28 3.91 11.32 15.74
C VAL A 28 4.02 10.24 14.68
N LYS A 29 3.06 9.32 14.68
CA LYS A 29 2.94 8.27 13.67
C LYS A 29 2.22 8.78 12.42
N TYR A 30 2.67 8.35 11.25
CA TYR A 30 2.07 8.71 9.97
C TYR A 30 2.04 7.54 9.01
N THR A 31 1.09 7.61 8.08
CA THR A 31 0.96 6.73 6.91
C THR A 31 1.19 7.57 5.67
N LEU A 32 1.73 6.96 4.61
CA LEU A 32 1.93 7.60 3.31
C LEU A 32 1.27 6.76 2.22
N HIS A 33 0.64 7.42 1.26
CA HIS A 33 0.36 6.79 -0.03
C HIS A 33 1.69 6.57 -0.73
N ALA A 34 1.95 5.34 -1.13
CA ALA A 34 3.11 4.97 -1.90
C ALA A 34 2.79 3.74 -2.74
N GLY A 35 3.25 3.75 -3.98
CA GLY A 35 3.04 2.65 -4.89
C GLY A 35 1.60 2.51 -5.37
N GLU A 36 0.80 3.57 -5.34
CA GLU A 36 -0.50 3.65 -6.01
C GLU A 36 -0.32 3.86 -7.53
N LEU A 37 0.54 3.04 -8.13
CA LEU A 37 1.00 3.16 -9.50
C LEU A 37 0.87 1.82 -10.23
N THR A 38 0.96 1.85 -11.56
CA THR A 38 0.93 0.66 -12.41
C THR A 38 1.65 0.93 -13.72
N LEU A 39 2.13 -0.13 -14.38
CA LEU A 39 2.62 -0.05 -15.76
C LEU A 39 1.59 0.62 -16.68
N GLY A 40 2.07 1.56 -17.48
CA GLY A 40 1.25 2.36 -18.41
C GLY A 40 0.68 3.65 -17.81
N LEU A 41 0.73 3.83 -16.48
CA LEU A 41 0.33 5.08 -15.82
C LEU A 41 1.50 6.06 -15.66
N VAL A 42 2.69 5.54 -15.38
CA VAL A 42 3.95 6.29 -15.21
C VAL A 42 5.08 5.64 -16.00
N GLN A 43 6.24 6.28 -16.04
CA GLN A 43 7.44 5.69 -16.64
C GLN A 43 7.88 4.46 -15.83
N PRO A 44 8.46 3.42 -16.46
CA PRO A 44 8.88 2.21 -15.74
C PRO A 44 9.83 2.47 -14.57
N GLU A 45 10.71 3.46 -14.69
CA GLU A 45 11.68 3.85 -13.65
C GLU A 45 10.97 4.36 -12.39
N ASP A 46 9.81 5.00 -12.55
CA ASP A 46 9.03 5.59 -11.47
C ASP A 46 8.29 4.54 -10.61
N LEU A 47 8.22 3.28 -11.06
CA LEU A 47 7.60 2.18 -10.31
C LEU A 47 8.56 1.50 -9.32
N THR A 48 9.81 1.96 -9.23
CA THR A 48 10.90 1.15 -8.67
C THR A 48 11.35 1.54 -7.27
N TRP A 49 10.73 2.55 -6.65
CA TRP A 49 11.33 3.18 -5.45
C TRP A 49 10.38 3.90 -4.47
N HIS A 50 9.13 4.22 -4.80
CA HIS A 50 8.28 5.05 -3.94
C HIS A 50 7.93 4.40 -2.59
N ILE A 51 7.58 3.12 -2.57
CA ILE A 51 7.29 2.38 -1.32
C ILE A 51 8.58 2.26 -0.50
N ASN A 52 9.71 1.98 -1.16
CA ASN A 52 11.00 1.92 -0.51
C ASN A 52 11.33 3.23 0.21
N ASP A 53 11.20 4.37 -0.48
CA ASP A 53 11.55 5.67 0.08
C ASP A 53 10.54 6.15 1.14
N ALA A 54 9.26 5.85 0.99
CA ALA A 54 8.26 6.08 2.02
C ALA A 54 8.63 5.38 3.34
N ILE A 55 9.18 4.18 3.27
CA ILE A 55 9.60 3.40 4.44
C ILE A 55 10.98 3.85 4.95
N TYR A 56 12.01 3.80 4.12
CA TYR A 56 13.41 3.96 4.56
C TYR A 56 13.86 5.41 4.69
N VAL A 57 13.32 6.31 3.85
CA VAL A 57 13.67 7.73 3.90
C VAL A 57 12.69 8.47 4.80
N ALA A 58 11.40 8.38 4.50
CA ALA A 58 10.40 9.13 5.23
C ALA A 58 10.08 8.52 6.58
N GLY A 59 10.20 7.20 6.79
CA GLY A 59 9.91 6.54 8.06
C GLY A 59 8.43 6.25 8.30
N ALA A 60 7.64 6.04 7.23
CA ALA A 60 6.21 5.76 7.35
C ALA A 60 5.92 4.53 8.20
N ASN A 61 4.90 4.63 9.06
CA ASN A 61 4.48 3.52 9.93
C ASN A 61 3.51 2.56 9.23
N ARG A 62 2.85 3.02 8.18
CA ARG A 62 1.98 2.22 7.30
C ARG A 62 2.09 2.75 5.87
N ILE A 63 1.78 1.90 4.90
CA ILE A 63 1.71 2.27 3.49
C ILE A 63 0.27 2.13 3.01
N GLY A 64 -0.23 3.16 2.35
CA GLY A 64 -1.49 3.11 1.60
C GLY A 64 -1.27 2.54 0.21
N HIS A 65 -2.15 1.63 -0.23
CA HIS A 65 -2.20 1.04 -1.58
C HIS A 65 -1.08 0.04 -1.88
N GLY A 66 0.16 0.50 -2.13
CA GLY A 66 1.33 -0.33 -2.44
C GLY A 66 1.10 -1.35 -3.57
N VAL A 67 0.43 -0.93 -4.64
CA VAL A 67 0.05 -1.77 -5.78
C VAL A 67 1.24 -2.16 -6.66
N ASP A 68 2.25 -1.30 -6.76
CA ASP A 68 3.43 -1.52 -7.61
C ASP A 68 4.59 -2.25 -6.91
N ILE A 69 4.42 -2.75 -5.68
CA ILE A 69 5.48 -3.40 -4.87
C ILE A 69 6.28 -4.48 -5.60
N ALA A 70 5.71 -5.13 -6.62
CA ALA A 70 6.41 -6.13 -7.43
C ALA A 70 7.50 -5.52 -8.34
N TYR A 71 7.41 -4.22 -8.64
CA TYR A 71 8.34 -3.46 -9.49
C TYR A 71 9.43 -2.74 -8.69
N GLU A 72 9.26 -2.60 -7.36
CA GLU A 72 10.29 -2.09 -6.47
C GLU A 72 11.64 -2.80 -6.69
N ALA A 73 12.72 -2.03 -6.83
CA ALA A 73 14.03 -2.55 -7.22
C ALA A 73 14.53 -3.67 -6.29
N ASN A 74 14.18 -3.60 -5.01
CA ASN A 74 14.51 -4.60 -3.98
C ASN A 74 13.24 -5.14 -3.30
N SER A 75 12.18 -5.39 -4.08
CA SER A 75 10.83 -5.76 -3.59
C SER A 75 10.81 -6.84 -2.50
N TYR A 76 11.55 -7.95 -2.67
CA TYR A 76 11.57 -9.01 -1.66
C TYR A 76 12.21 -8.61 -0.33
N ASP A 77 13.26 -7.80 -0.36
CA ASP A 77 13.89 -7.30 0.87
C ASP A 77 13.01 -6.25 1.54
N LEU A 78 12.33 -5.42 0.75
CA LEU A 78 11.33 -4.47 1.24
C LEU A 78 10.16 -5.19 1.93
N LEU A 79 9.59 -6.22 1.30
CA LEU A 79 8.53 -7.05 1.89
C LEU A 79 8.97 -7.72 3.20
N ARG A 80 10.17 -8.32 3.21
CA ARG A 80 10.75 -8.90 4.44
C ARG A 80 10.95 -7.85 5.53
N TYR A 81 11.38 -6.66 5.16
CA TYR A 81 11.55 -5.54 6.09
C TYR A 81 10.21 -5.08 6.67
N MET A 82 9.17 -4.92 5.84
CA MET A 82 7.82 -4.56 6.28
C MET A 82 7.28 -5.59 7.28
N ALA A 83 7.39 -6.87 6.97
CA ALA A 83 6.95 -7.95 7.86
C ALA A 83 7.71 -7.94 9.18
N LYS A 84 9.05 -7.87 9.14
CA LYS A 84 9.90 -7.86 10.34
C LYS A 84 9.62 -6.66 11.26
N ASN A 85 9.36 -5.49 10.69
CA ASN A 85 9.13 -4.25 11.44
C ASN A 85 7.65 -3.96 11.69
N ASN A 86 6.76 -4.89 11.34
CA ASN A 86 5.32 -4.77 11.51
C ASN A 86 4.76 -3.47 10.88
N ILE A 87 5.20 -3.16 9.65
CA ILE A 87 4.71 -2.03 8.84
C ILE A 87 3.56 -2.55 7.97
N PRO A 88 2.29 -2.28 8.33
CA PRO A 88 1.17 -2.78 7.57
C PRO A 88 1.00 -2.09 6.22
N ILE A 89 0.42 -2.83 5.29
CA ILE A 89 -0.12 -2.33 4.03
C ILE A 89 -1.64 -2.18 4.13
N GLU A 90 -2.16 -1.03 3.72
CA GLU A 90 -3.59 -0.74 3.62
C GLU A 90 -4.08 -1.09 2.20
N ILE A 91 -4.87 -2.15 2.07
CA ILE A 91 -5.38 -2.69 0.81
C ILE A 91 -6.78 -2.14 0.52
N ASN A 92 -6.92 -1.44 -0.61
CA ASN A 92 -8.13 -0.72 -1.02
C ASN A 92 -8.74 -1.35 -2.30
N LEU A 93 -9.31 -2.56 -2.16
CA LEU A 93 -9.65 -3.44 -3.29
C LEU A 93 -10.56 -2.82 -4.36
N THR A 94 -11.64 -2.13 -3.96
CA THR A 94 -12.54 -1.45 -4.92
C THR A 94 -11.87 -0.23 -5.52
N SER A 95 -11.11 0.53 -4.73
CA SER A 95 -10.38 1.72 -5.22
C SER A 95 -9.37 1.32 -6.29
N ASN A 96 -8.50 0.34 -6.00
CA ASN A 96 -7.47 -0.09 -6.95
C ASN A 96 -8.06 -0.64 -8.26
N GLU A 97 -9.21 -1.31 -8.23
CA GLU A 97 -9.92 -1.69 -9.46
C GLU A 97 -10.47 -0.47 -10.20
N PHE A 98 -11.04 0.50 -9.48
CA PHE A 98 -11.66 1.67 -10.08
C PHE A 98 -10.63 2.58 -10.76
N ILE A 99 -9.57 2.95 -10.04
CA ILE A 99 -8.58 3.94 -10.49
C ILE A 99 -7.41 3.35 -11.29
N LEU A 100 -6.92 2.16 -10.93
CA LEU A 100 -5.74 1.54 -11.58
C LEU A 100 -6.12 0.38 -12.50
N LYS A 101 -7.39 -0.03 -12.52
CA LYS A 101 -7.87 -1.24 -13.21
C LYS A 101 -7.14 -2.51 -12.74
N VAL A 102 -6.64 -2.53 -11.51
CA VAL A 102 -5.94 -3.67 -10.91
C VAL A 102 -6.89 -4.46 -10.02
N LYS A 103 -7.00 -5.78 -10.26
CA LYS A 103 -7.88 -6.67 -9.49
C LYS A 103 -7.40 -8.12 -9.56
N GLU A 104 -7.93 -8.93 -8.66
CA GLU A 104 -7.71 -10.40 -8.63
C GLU A 104 -6.20 -10.69 -8.68
N ASN A 105 -5.77 -11.60 -9.55
CA ASN A 105 -4.38 -12.04 -9.65
C ASN A 105 -3.40 -10.94 -10.10
N ARG A 106 -3.89 -9.79 -10.59
CA ARG A 106 -3.02 -8.64 -10.91
C ARG A 106 -2.71 -7.78 -9.69
N HIS A 107 -3.49 -7.91 -8.62
CA HIS A 107 -3.26 -7.16 -7.38
C HIS A 107 -2.16 -7.85 -6.56
N PRO A 108 -1.20 -7.13 -5.96
CA PRO A 108 -0.11 -7.74 -5.17
C PRO A 108 -0.55 -8.28 -3.81
N PHE A 109 -1.86 -8.45 -3.57
CA PHE A 109 -2.39 -8.88 -2.27
C PHE A 109 -1.74 -10.19 -1.81
N THR A 110 -1.68 -11.19 -2.70
CA THR A 110 -1.07 -12.49 -2.39
C THR A 110 0.41 -12.35 -2.08
N LEU A 111 1.13 -11.42 -2.72
CA LEU A 111 2.55 -11.21 -2.45
C LEU A 111 2.77 -10.70 -1.01
N TYR A 112 2.00 -9.72 -0.57
CA TYR A 112 2.04 -9.25 0.82
C TYR A 112 1.69 -10.36 1.82
N LYS A 113 0.65 -11.14 1.52
CA LYS A 113 0.20 -12.26 2.35
C LYS A 113 1.31 -13.32 2.50
N GLU A 114 1.92 -13.77 1.41
CA GLU A 114 2.94 -14.82 1.44
C GLU A 114 4.23 -14.38 2.16
N PHE A 115 4.55 -13.07 2.13
CA PHE A 115 5.66 -12.50 2.90
C PHE A 115 5.31 -12.17 4.36
N ASN A 116 4.07 -12.46 4.81
CA ASN A 116 3.57 -12.15 6.14
C ASN A 116 3.64 -10.65 6.49
N VAL A 117 3.48 -9.78 5.50
CA VAL A 117 3.28 -8.35 5.76
C VAL A 117 1.92 -8.17 6.42
N PRO A 118 1.79 -7.40 7.52
CA PRO A 118 0.50 -7.15 8.13
C PRO A 118 -0.43 -6.43 7.13
N ILE A 119 -1.61 -6.99 6.90
CA ILE A 119 -2.58 -6.43 5.96
C ILE A 119 -3.74 -5.81 6.74
N VAL A 120 -4.14 -4.61 6.32
CA VAL A 120 -5.38 -3.92 6.73
C VAL A 120 -6.26 -3.75 5.50
N ILE A 121 -7.56 -4.00 5.63
CA ILE A 121 -8.54 -3.78 4.55
C ILE A 121 -9.26 -2.46 4.82
N SER A 122 -9.33 -1.59 3.80
CA SER A 122 -10.00 -0.30 3.89
C SER A 122 -10.86 -0.03 2.65
N THR A 123 -11.78 0.92 2.80
CA THR A 123 -12.69 1.35 1.72
C THR A 123 -12.10 2.42 0.83
N ASP A 124 -11.04 3.11 1.29
CA ASP A 124 -10.60 4.37 0.71
C ASP A 124 -11.80 5.35 0.66
N ASP A 125 -12.16 5.88 -0.51
CA ASP A 125 -13.28 6.80 -0.70
C ASP A 125 -14.66 6.12 -0.85
N ALA A 126 -15.20 5.57 0.23
CA ALA A 126 -16.49 4.85 0.22
C ALA A 126 -17.66 5.61 -0.44
N GLY A 127 -17.74 6.93 -0.23
CA GLY A 127 -18.80 7.78 -0.78
C GLY A 127 -18.69 8.01 -2.30
N ILE A 128 -17.46 8.09 -2.82
CA ILE A 128 -17.20 8.22 -4.27
C ILE A 128 -17.41 6.88 -4.97
N LEU A 129 -16.89 5.81 -4.37
CA LEU A 129 -16.93 4.46 -4.92
C LEU A 129 -18.26 3.74 -4.69
N ARG A 130 -19.19 4.34 -3.92
CA ARG A 130 -20.49 3.77 -3.53
C ARG A 130 -20.36 2.36 -2.97
N THR A 131 -19.40 2.18 -2.07
CA THR A 131 -19.09 0.91 -1.41
C THR A 131 -19.03 1.07 0.10
N ASN A 132 -18.75 0.00 0.83
CA ASN A 132 -18.61 0.00 2.29
C ASN A 132 -17.65 -1.11 2.76
N MET A 133 -17.34 -1.13 4.05
CA MET A 133 -16.40 -2.10 4.64
C MET A 133 -16.85 -3.56 4.43
N THR A 134 -18.15 -3.85 4.57
CA THR A 134 -18.70 -5.19 4.36
C THR A 134 -18.42 -5.68 2.94
N GLU A 135 -18.63 -4.82 1.95
CA GLU A 135 -18.35 -5.14 0.55
C GLU A 135 -16.87 -5.42 0.29
N GLN A 136 -15.95 -4.67 0.93
CA GLN A 136 -14.51 -4.94 0.80
C GLN A 136 -14.14 -6.34 1.29
N TYR A 137 -14.68 -6.77 2.43
CA TYR A 137 -14.44 -8.12 2.96
C TYR A 137 -15.14 -9.22 2.14
N VAL A 138 -16.34 -8.97 1.62
CA VAL A 138 -17.00 -9.90 0.68
C VAL A 138 -16.16 -10.05 -0.58
N LEU A 139 -15.61 -8.94 -1.09
CA LEU A 139 -14.76 -8.94 -2.27
C LEU A 139 -13.44 -9.66 -2.02
N LEU A 140 -12.83 -9.46 -0.85
CA LEU A 140 -11.64 -10.19 -0.41
C LEU A 140 -11.89 -11.70 -0.41
N ALA A 141 -12.93 -12.16 0.28
CA ALA A 141 -13.26 -13.58 0.37
C ALA A 141 -13.61 -14.20 -1.00
N LYS A 142 -14.23 -13.42 -1.89
CA LYS A 142 -14.57 -13.86 -3.25
C LYS A 142 -13.34 -13.97 -4.15
N ARG A 143 -12.40 -13.02 -4.06
CA ARG A 143 -11.21 -12.93 -4.95
C ARG A 143 -10.09 -13.88 -4.52
N TYR A 144 -9.97 -14.14 -3.24
CA TYR A 144 -8.87 -14.93 -2.68
C TYR A 144 -9.45 -16.07 -1.82
N PRO A 145 -9.90 -17.18 -2.43
CA PRO A 145 -10.56 -18.28 -1.72
C PRO A 145 -9.69 -18.99 -0.68
N ASP A 146 -8.37 -18.82 -0.76
CA ASP A 146 -7.38 -19.30 0.21
C ASP A 146 -7.32 -18.45 1.49
N VAL A 147 -7.97 -17.28 1.51
CA VAL A 147 -8.10 -16.44 2.70
C VAL A 147 -9.25 -16.97 3.56
N SER A 148 -8.90 -17.84 4.51
CA SER A 148 -9.88 -18.39 5.47
C SER A 148 -10.49 -17.32 6.38
N TYR A 149 -11.63 -17.65 7.00
CA TYR A 149 -12.26 -16.78 8.01
C TYR A 149 -11.31 -16.39 9.16
N ALA A 150 -10.42 -17.29 9.58
CA ALA A 150 -9.43 -17.00 10.62
C ALA A 150 -8.45 -15.90 10.18
N ILE A 151 -8.02 -15.93 8.91
CA ILE A 151 -7.15 -14.89 8.33
C ILE A 151 -7.93 -13.57 8.21
N ILE A 152 -9.19 -13.60 7.76
CA ILE A 152 -10.04 -12.40 7.71
C ILE A 152 -10.15 -11.76 9.10
N LYS A 153 -10.38 -12.57 10.13
CA LYS A 153 -10.43 -12.10 11.53
C LYS A 153 -9.10 -11.47 11.97
N GLN A 154 -7.96 -12.01 11.53
CA GLN A 154 -6.66 -11.41 11.79
C GLN A 154 -6.52 -10.03 11.12
N TYR A 155 -6.98 -9.86 9.89
CA TYR A 155 -6.94 -8.55 9.21
C TYR A 155 -7.79 -7.50 9.92
N VAL A 156 -8.91 -7.89 10.53
CA VAL A 156 -9.72 -7.02 11.41
C VAL A 156 -8.96 -6.64 12.69
N TYR A 157 -8.10 -7.51 13.23
CA TYR A 157 -7.29 -7.20 14.43
C TYR A 157 -6.03 -6.40 14.13
N ASN A 158 -5.59 -6.37 12.86
CA ASN A 158 -4.46 -5.54 12.45
C ASN A 158 -4.82 -4.04 12.37
N SER A 159 -6.12 -3.70 12.30
CA SER A 159 -6.65 -2.33 12.20
C SER A 159 -6.96 -1.70 13.55
#